data_AF-A0A9P5DKT1-F1
#
_entry.id   AF-A0A9P5DKT1-F1
#
_cell.length_a   1.000
_cell.length_b   1.000
_cell.length_c   1.000
_cell.angle_alpha   90.00
_cell.angle_beta   90.00
_cell.angle_gamma   90.00
#
_symmetry.space_group_name_H-M   'P 1'
#
loop_
_entity.id
_entity.type
_entity.pdbx_description
1 polymer ?
#
loop_
_entity_poly.entity_id
_entity_poly.type
_entity_poly.pdbx_seq_one_letter_code
_entity_poly.pdbx_strand_id
1 'polypeptide(L)'
;MGTGYAQAELVISWLGPHNDNAAIAVEAIVTIARELPPSPTVRVAGEMAKHEQDAADFRVLEKVSFLYEEERSGAEGNKTWMAVLNFFNLPCWSRIWIYQEVVLARHCVFTCGPRTSLLLDQLLRAEAWALRMRDHRPADKPQFLSPSMWQFFTGIGGTF
;
A
#
# COMPACT_ATOMS: atom_id res chain seq x y z
N MET A 1 -2.40 -16.07 -26.59
CA MET A 1 -2.53 -16.82 -25.32
C MET A 1 -2.95 -15.89 -24.18
N GLY A 2 -4.16 -15.34 -24.18
CA GLY A 2 -4.62 -14.41 -23.13
C GLY A 2 -6.14 -14.30 -22.97
N THR A 3 -6.91 -15.06 -23.76
CA THR A 3 -8.38 -14.99 -23.80
C THR A 3 -9.04 -15.63 -22.59
N GLY A 4 -8.36 -16.50 -21.85
CA GLY A 4 -8.90 -17.18 -20.67
C GLY A 4 -9.09 -16.25 -19.47
N TYR A 5 -8.07 -15.45 -19.13
CA TYR A 5 -8.14 -14.53 -17.98
C TYR A 5 -9.08 -13.36 -18.20
N ALA A 6 -9.19 -12.87 -19.44
CA ALA A 6 -10.14 -11.81 -19.78
C ALA A 6 -11.62 -12.22 -19.63
N GLN A 7 -11.91 -13.52 -19.64
CA GLN A 7 -13.26 -14.06 -19.37
C GLN A 7 -13.47 -14.49 -17.91
N ALA A 8 -12.41 -14.52 -17.11
CA ALA A 8 -12.51 -14.89 -15.71
C ALA A 8 -13.14 -13.74 -14.90
N GLU A 9 -14.24 -14.04 -14.21
CA GLU A 9 -14.87 -13.07 -13.31
C GLU A 9 -13.99 -12.83 -12.07
N LEU A 10 -13.29 -13.86 -11.60
CA LEU A 10 -12.38 -13.80 -10.45
C LEU A 10 -11.09 -14.55 -10.75
N VAL A 11 -9.96 -13.92 -10.46
CA VAL A 11 -8.62 -14.51 -10.49
C VAL A 11 -8.08 -14.54 -9.07
N ILE A 12 -7.61 -15.71 -8.65
CA ILE A 12 -6.94 -15.91 -7.36
C ILE A 12 -5.45 -16.10 -7.66
N SER A 13 -4.63 -15.14 -7.23
CA SER A 13 -3.17 -15.21 -7.38
C SER A 13 -2.54 -15.66 -6.07
N TRP A 14 -1.80 -16.77 -6.12
CA TRP A 14 -1.16 -17.35 -4.93
C TRP A 14 0.28 -16.83 -4.80
N LEU A 15 0.51 -16.04 -3.74
CA LEU A 15 1.81 -15.44 -3.44
C LEU A 15 2.79 -16.43 -2.80
N GLY A 16 2.31 -17.60 -2.37
CA GLY A 16 3.10 -18.64 -1.73
C GLY A 16 2.54 -19.10 -0.37
N PRO A 17 3.30 -19.94 0.35
CA PRO A 17 2.92 -20.39 1.69
C PRO A 17 2.85 -19.20 2.66
N HIS A 18 2.25 -19.44 3.83
CA HIS A 18 2.15 -18.43 4.87
C HIS A 18 3.54 -17.87 5.23
N ASN A 19 3.61 -16.56 5.34
CA ASN A 19 4.80 -15.80 5.69
C ASN A 19 4.35 -14.62 6.56
N ASP A 20 4.89 -14.51 7.77
CA ASP A 20 4.50 -13.47 8.73
C ASP A 20 4.68 -12.06 8.17
N ASN A 21 5.77 -11.81 7.43
CA ASN A 21 6.00 -10.52 6.77
C ASN A 21 4.92 -10.22 5.72
N ALA A 22 4.52 -11.23 4.94
CA ALA A 22 3.44 -11.05 3.97
C ALA A 22 2.08 -10.83 4.66
N ALA A 23 1.82 -11.50 5.79
CA ALA A 23 0.61 -11.30 6.57
C ALA A 23 0.54 -9.88 7.16
N ILE A 24 1.62 -9.41 7.79
CA ILE A 24 1.73 -8.05 8.33
C ILE A 24 1.55 -7.01 7.20
N ALA A 25 2.21 -7.21 6.06
CA ALA A 25 2.09 -6.32 4.92
C ALA A 25 0.65 -6.25 4.38
N VAL A 26 0.01 -7.40 4.19
CA VAL A 26 -1.37 -7.45 3.71
C VAL A 26 -2.33 -6.79 4.69
N GLU A 27 -2.19 -7.04 5.99
CA GLU A 27 -3.01 -6.38 7.01
C GLU A 27 -2.83 -4.87 7.00
N ALA A 28 -1.58 -4.39 6.86
CA ALA A 28 -1.28 -2.97 6.73
C ALA A 28 -1.93 -2.35 5.49
N ILE A 29 -1.76 -2.98 4.31
CA ILE A 29 -2.32 -2.50 3.04
C ILE A 29 -3.85 -2.46 3.10
N VAL A 30 -4.48 -3.51 3.61
CA VAL A 30 -5.94 -3.59 3.78
C VAL A 30 -6.44 -2.48 4.71
N THR A 31 -5.74 -2.25 5.82
CA THR A 31 -6.10 -1.23 6.79
C THR A 31 -5.96 0.17 6.19
N ILE A 32 -4.85 0.46 5.52
CA ILE A 32 -4.66 1.72 4.78
C ILE A 32 -5.81 1.92 3.78
N ALA A 33 -6.08 0.93 2.92
CA ALA A 33 -7.14 1.02 1.92
C ALA A 33 -8.53 1.25 2.52
N ARG A 34 -8.78 0.74 3.72
CA ARG A 34 -10.04 0.94 4.45
C ARG A 34 -10.16 2.34 5.04
N GLU A 35 -9.08 2.86 5.62
CA GLU A 35 -9.08 4.18 6.25
C GLU A 35 -8.99 5.33 5.24
N LEU A 36 -8.51 5.04 4.02
CA LEU A 36 -8.50 6.00 2.93
C LEU A 36 -9.92 6.41 2.54
N PRO A 37 -10.17 7.71 2.33
CA PRO A 37 -11.45 8.15 1.79
C PRO A 37 -11.72 7.45 0.43
N PRO A 38 -13.00 7.27 0.06
CA PRO A 38 -13.32 6.80 -1.27
C PRO A 38 -12.65 7.72 -2.28
N SER A 39 -11.90 7.13 -3.21
CA SER A 39 -11.22 7.91 -4.25
C SER A 39 -12.27 8.74 -4.99
N PRO A 40 -12.13 10.07 -5.09
CA PRO A 40 -13.00 10.82 -5.97
C PRO A 40 -12.78 10.25 -7.36
N THR A 41 -13.82 9.64 -7.94
CA THR A 41 -13.88 9.37 -9.37
C THR A 41 -13.32 10.59 -10.10
N VAL A 42 -12.39 10.38 -11.03
CA VAL A 42 -11.45 11.30 -11.71
C VAL A 42 -12.10 12.53 -12.39
N ARG A 43 -13.10 13.18 -11.80
CA ARG A 43 -14.00 14.10 -12.49
C ARG A 43 -14.49 15.28 -11.65
N VAL A 44 -13.70 15.83 -10.73
CA VAL A 44 -13.83 17.27 -10.37
C VAL A 44 -12.47 17.80 -9.92
N ALA A 45 -11.63 18.19 -10.87
CA ALA A 45 -10.33 18.81 -10.57
C ALA A 45 -10.51 20.33 -10.46
N GLY A 46 -10.43 20.84 -9.22
CA GLY A 46 -10.13 22.23 -8.91
C GLY A 46 -8.93 22.30 -7.97
N GLU A 47 -8.13 23.36 -8.03
CA GLU A 47 -6.90 23.52 -7.21
C GLU A 47 -7.18 23.50 -5.69
N MET A 48 -8.39 23.93 -5.27
CA MET A 48 -8.82 23.83 -3.87
C MET A 48 -8.98 22.39 -3.37
N ALA A 49 -9.34 21.45 -4.25
CA ALA A 49 -9.49 20.04 -3.88
C ALA A 49 -8.14 19.36 -3.61
N LYS A 50 -7.04 19.88 -4.18
CA LYS A 50 -5.69 19.31 -3.96
C LYS A 50 -5.20 19.53 -2.53
N HIS A 51 -5.23 20.78 -2.05
CA HIS A 51 -4.74 21.10 -0.70
C HIS A 51 -5.52 20.40 0.43
N GLU A 52 -6.83 20.24 0.26
CA GLU A 52 -7.67 19.51 1.24
C GLU A 52 -7.38 18.01 1.21
N GLN A 53 -7.10 17.44 0.03
CA GLN A 53 -6.71 16.04 -0.16
C GLN A 53 -5.33 15.73 0.44
N ASP A 54 -4.36 16.63 0.29
CA ASP A 54 -2.99 16.47 0.82
C ASP A 54 -2.99 16.42 2.35
N ALA A 55 -3.77 17.29 2.99
CA ALA A 55 -3.99 17.26 4.43
C ALA A 55 -4.74 15.98 4.86
N ALA A 56 -5.70 15.51 4.07
CA ALA A 56 -6.44 14.29 4.35
C ALA A 56 -5.57 13.03 4.26
N ASP A 57 -4.65 12.95 3.29
CA ASP A 57 -3.76 11.81 3.09
C ASP A 57 -2.81 11.63 4.28
N PHE A 58 -2.28 12.71 4.87
CA PHE A 58 -1.46 12.64 6.08
C PHE A 58 -2.28 12.37 7.35
N ARG A 59 -3.53 12.83 7.43
CA ARG A 59 -4.44 12.50 8.55
C ARG A 59 -4.79 11.02 8.60
N VAL A 60 -4.67 10.28 7.49
CA VAL A 60 -4.82 8.82 7.54
C VAL A 60 -3.82 8.23 8.51
N LEU A 61 -2.57 8.73 8.53
CA LEU A 61 -1.55 8.23 9.45
C LEU A 61 -2.04 8.30 10.90
N GLU A 62 -2.71 9.38 11.32
CA GLU A 62 -3.26 9.50 12.69
C GLU A 62 -4.22 8.35 13.08
N LYS A 63 -4.84 7.68 12.11
CA LYS A 63 -5.74 6.54 12.33
C LYS A 63 -5.04 5.19 12.30
N VAL A 64 -3.83 5.12 11.75
CA VAL A 64 -3.05 3.88 11.57
C VAL A 64 -1.71 3.98 12.28
N SER A 65 -1.77 3.99 13.61
CA SER A 65 -0.61 4.25 14.47
C SER A 65 0.56 3.29 14.25
N PHE A 66 0.26 2.03 13.94
CA PHE A 66 1.26 1.00 13.63
C PHE A 66 2.17 1.35 12.44
N LEU A 67 1.81 2.32 11.57
CA LEU A 67 2.67 2.78 10.47
C LEU A 67 3.77 3.76 10.90
N TYR A 68 3.71 4.30 12.12
CA TYR A 68 4.73 5.23 12.63
C TYR A 68 5.16 4.94 14.08
N GLU A 69 4.57 3.93 14.72
CA GLU A 69 5.08 3.41 15.97
C GLU A 69 6.45 2.75 15.74
N GLU A 70 7.47 3.26 16.43
CA GLU A 70 8.79 2.67 16.47
C GLU A 70 8.84 1.66 17.61
N GLU A 71 9.39 0.48 17.36
CA GLU A 71 9.65 -0.45 18.45
C GLU A 71 10.69 0.13 19.40
N ARG A 72 10.46 -0.08 20.71
CA ARG A 72 11.31 0.44 21.79
C ARG A 72 12.79 0.04 21.68
N SER A 73 13.14 -0.97 20.88
CA SER A 73 14.53 -1.46 20.77
C SER A 73 15.37 -0.76 19.68
N GLY A 74 14.83 0.22 18.96
CA GLY A 74 15.58 1.23 18.19
C GLY A 74 16.44 0.76 17.00
N ALA A 75 16.58 -0.55 16.76
CA ALA A 75 17.54 -1.10 15.79
C ALA A 75 16.92 -1.45 14.42
N GLU A 76 15.61 -1.66 14.31
CA GLU A 76 14.99 -2.27 13.11
C GLU A 76 14.00 -1.37 12.35
N GLY A 77 13.86 -0.11 12.75
CA GLY A 77 12.86 0.79 12.15
C GLY A 77 11.42 0.30 12.39
N ASN A 78 10.46 0.80 11.58
CA ASN A 78 9.07 0.36 11.66
C ASN A 78 8.91 -1.01 10.96
N LYS A 79 8.63 -2.06 11.74
CA LYS A 79 8.49 -3.44 11.23
C LYS A 79 7.41 -3.59 10.16
N THR A 80 6.33 -2.82 10.25
CA THR A 80 5.27 -2.85 9.25
C THR A 80 5.77 -2.37 7.90
N TRP A 81 6.53 -1.27 7.84
CA TRP A 81 7.13 -0.81 6.59
C TRP A 81 8.15 -1.81 6.04
N MET A 82 8.97 -2.42 6.90
CA MET A 82 9.87 -3.49 6.47
C MET A 82 9.13 -4.70 5.88
N ALA A 83 8.01 -5.09 6.49
CA ALA A 83 7.14 -6.13 5.97
C ALA A 83 6.53 -5.74 4.61
N VAL A 84 6.05 -4.50 4.45
CA VAL A 84 5.52 -3.98 3.17
C VAL A 84 6.61 -3.97 2.09
N LEU A 85 7.83 -3.52 2.39
CA LEU A 85 8.96 -3.57 1.45
C LEU A 85 9.30 -5.01 1.06
N ASN A 86 9.35 -5.93 2.03
CA ASN A 86 9.58 -7.35 1.78
C ASN A 86 8.47 -7.98 0.93
N PHE A 87 7.22 -7.56 1.11
CA PHE A 87 6.09 -7.99 0.29
C PHE A 87 6.31 -7.64 -1.19
N PHE A 88 6.75 -6.42 -1.52
CA PHE A 88 7.04 -6.04 -2.90
C PHE A 88 8.33 -6.69 -3.47
N ASN A 89 9.19 -7.23 -2.62
CA ASN A 89 10.35 -8.02 -3.02
C ASN A 89 10.03 -9.52 -3.23
N LEU A 90 8.78 -9.95 -3.07
CA LEU A 90 8.42 -11.35 -3.29
C LEU A 90 8.71 -11.77 -4.75
N PRO A 91 9.32 -12.95 -4.99
CA PRO A 91 9.66 -13.40 -6.35
C PRO A 91 8.48 -13.55 -7.31
N CYS A 92 7.25 -13.57 -6.80
CA CYS A 92 6.04 -13.65 -7.63
C CYS A 92 5.83 -12.39 -8.49
N TRP A 93 6.25 -11.21 -8.03
CA TRP A 93 6.08 -9.95 -8.77
C TRP A 93 6.92 -9.89 -10.04
N SER A 94 8.04 -10.61 -10.10
CA SER A 94 8.90 -10.67 -11.28
C SER A 94 8.46 -11.68 -12.34
N ARG A 95 7.36 -12.42 -12.09
CA ARG A 95 6.88 -13.45 -13.02
C ARG A 95 6.03 -12.81 -14.10
N ILE A 96 6.33 -13.08 -15.37
CA ILE A 96 5.57 -12.55 -16.52
C ILE A 96 4.06 -12.87 -16.45
N TRP A 97 3.69 -13.97 -15.80
CA TRP A 97 2.30 -14.39 -15.61
C TRP A 97 1.51 -13.50 -14.65
N ILE A 98 2.16 -12.76 -13.72
CA ILE A 98 1.49 -11.81 -12.84
C ILE A 98 0.79 -10.71 -13.66
N TYR A 99 1.41 -10.26 -14.75
CA TYR A 99 0.83 -9.24 -15.62
C TYR A 99 -0.42 -9.77 -16.33
N GLN A 100 -0.41 -11.03 -16.76
CA GLN A 100 -1.56 -11.63 -17.43
C GLN A 100 -2.71 -11.93 -16.46
N GLU A 101 -2.39 -12.31 -15.23
CA GLU A 101 -3.37 -12.60 -14.18
C GLU A 101 -3.98 -11.32 -13.57
N VAL A 102 -3.16 -10.28 -13.38
CA VAL A 102 -3.58 -9.06 -12.68
C VAL A 102 -4.19 -8.04 -13.63
N VAL A 103 -3.61 -7.85 -14.83
CA VAL A 103 -4.06 -6.79 -15.76
C VAL A 103 -5.31 -7.20 -16.53
N LEU A 104 -5.50 -8.50 -16.80
CA LEU A 104 -6.66 -8.98 -17.58
C LEU A 104 -7.86 -9.37 -16.71
N ALA A 105 -7.68 -9.55 -15.41
CA ALA A 105 -8.76 -9.95 -14.50
C ALA A 105 -9.70 -8.79 -14.18
N ARG A 106 -11.00 -9.06 -14.15
CA ARG A 106 -12.00 -8.10 -13.64
C ARG A 106 -11.90 -7.94 -12.12
N HIS A 107 -11.69 -9.06 -11.43
CA HIS A 107 -11.44 -9.10 -9.99
C HIS A 107 -10.24 -9.98 -9.70
N CYS A 108 -9.23 -9.45 -9.01
CA CYS A 108 -8.05 -10.19 -8.61
C CYS A 108 -7.91 -10.17 -7.08
N VAL A 109 -7.75 -11.36 -6.50
CA VAL A 109 -7.48 -11.58 -5.07
C VAL A 109 -6.11 -12.23 -4.96
N PHE A 110 -5.18 -11.57 -4.28
CA PHE A 110 -3.93 -12.19 -3.87
C PHE A 110 -4.13 -12.97 -2.58
N THR A 111 -3.48 -14.13 -2.46
CA THR A 111 -3.56 -14.99 -1.27
C THR A 111 -2.16 -15.42 -0.81
N CYS A 112 -1.93 -15.43 0.49
CA CYS A 112 -0.70 -15.92 1.11
C CYS A 112 -1.05 -16.88 2.26
N GLY A 113 -1.05 -18.18 1.97
CA GLY A 113 -1.62 -19.17 2.89
C GLY A 113 -3.15 -19.01 3.08
N PRO A 114 -3.73 -19.67 4.11
CA PRO A 114 -5.18 -19.89 4.21
C PRO A 114 -5.98 -18.71 4.80
N ARG A 115 -5.31 -17.69 5.38
CA ARG A 115 -5.99 -16.60 6.12
C ARG A 115 -5.61 -15.19 5.64
N THR A 116 -4.68 -15.08 4.71
CA THR A 116 -4.19 -13.79 4.23
C THR A 116 -4.66 -13.59 2.80
N SER A 117 -5.54 -12.61 2.59
CA SER A 117 -6.05 -12.23 1.28
C SER A 117 -6.01 -10.72 1.08
N LEU A 118 -5.64 -10.28 -0.12
CA LEU A 118 -5.56 -8.88 -0.50
C LEU A 118 -6.26 -8.67 -1.85
N LEU A 119 -7.21 -7.75 -1.92
CA LEU A 119 -7.81 -7.36 -3.19
C LEU A 119 -6.87 -6.45 -3.98
N LEU A 120 -6.84 -6.61 -5.30
CA LEU A 120 -6.06 -5.73 -6.17
C LEU A 120 -6.45 -4.25 -5.98
N ASP A 121 -7.74 -3.94 -5.82
CA ASP A 121 -8.19 -2.57 -5.56
C ASP A 121 -7.62 -2.00 -4.25
N GLN A 122 -7.50 -2.81 -3.20
CA GLN A 122 -6.90 -2.39 -1.94
C GLN A 122 -5.41 -2.08 -2.11
N LEU A 123 -4.70 -2.94 -2.85
CA LEU A 123 -3.29 -2.72 -3.19
C LEU A 123 -3.09 -1.41 -3.98
N LEU A 124 -3.86 -1.22 -5.05
CA LEU A 124 -3.79 -0.03 -5.91
C LEU A 124 -4.18 1.24 -5.14
N ARG A 125 -5.18 1.19 -4.25
CA ARG A 125 -5.56 2.33 -3.42
C ARG A 125 -4.46 2.72 -2.44
N ALA A 126 -3.81 1.74 -1.81
CA ALA A 126 -2.70 1.99 -0.90
C ALA A 126 -1.45 2.53 -1.65
N GLU A 127 -1.14 1.97 -2.82
CA GLU A 127 -0.06 2.47 -3.69
C GLU A 127 -0.31 3.92 -4.13
N ALA A 128 -1.51 4.20 -4.63
CA ALA A 128 -1.88 5.56 -5.06
C ALA A 128 -1.78 6.57 -3.91
N TRP A 129 -2.15 6.17 -2.69
CA TRP A 129 -1.94 6.99 -1.50
C TRP A 129 -0.46 7.20 -1.19
N ALA A 130 0.36 6.15 -1.21
CA ALA A 130 1.80 6.27 -0.97
C ALA A 130 2.48 7.21 -1.97
N LEU A 131 2.10 7.16 -3.25
CA LEU A 131 2.57 8.09 -4.28
C LEU A 131 2.13 9.53 -3.98
N ARG A 132 0.87 9.76 -3.58
CA ARG A 132 0.40 11.11 -3.21
C ARG A 132 1.11 11.65 -1.98
N MET A 133 1.33 10.83 -0.96
CA MET A 133 2.10 11.16 0.24
C MET A 133 3.53 11.59 -0.09
N ARG A 134 4.15 11.00 -1.11
CA ARG A 134 5.48 11.39 -1.61
C ARG A 134 5.44 12.73 -2.35
N ASP A 135 4.44 12.92 -3.19
CA ASP A 135 4.35 14.07 -4.09
C ASP A 135 3.82 15.33 -3.38
N HIS A 136 3.00 15.18 -2.33
CA HIS A 136 2.33 16.27 -1.60
C HIS A 136 2.67 16.26 -0.11
N ARG A 137 3.94 16.46 0.21
CA ARG A 137 4.42 16.48 1.60
C ARG A 137 4.11 17.81 2.28
N PRO A 138 3.62 17.81 3.54
CA PRO A 138 3.47 19.04 4.29
C PRO A 138 4.86 19.66 4.54
N ALA A 139 4.91 20.99 4.53
CA ALA A 139 6.15 21.73 4.80
C ALA A 139 6.67 21.46 6.22
N ASP A 140 5.74 21.34 7.17
CA ASP A 140 6.04 21.08 8.58
C ASP A 140 5.83 19.60 8.94
N LYS A 141 6.76 19.07 9.74
CA LYS A 141 6.64 17.71 10.30
C LYS A 141 5.42 17.62 11.22
N PRO A 142 4.51 16.65 11.02
CA PRO A 142 3.43 16.37 11.97
C PRO A 142 3.94 16.09 13.40
N GLN A 143 3.23 16.58 14.42
CA GLN A 143 3.67 16.48 15.82
C GLN A 143 3.73 15.03 16.31
N PHE A 144 2.82 14.17 15.85
CA PHE A 144 2.74 12.77 16.25
C PHE A 144 3.86 11.88 15.66
N LEU A 145 4.55 12.34 14.61
CA LEU A 145 5.66 11.60 14.00
C LEU A 145 6.97 11.88 14.72
N SER A 146 7.73 10.82 15.01
CA SER A 146 9.14 10.94 15.43
C SER A 146 9.98 11.61 14.32
N PRO A 147 11.12 12.24 14.66
CA PRO A 147 12.04 12.76 13.64
C PRO A 147 12.54 11.68 12.68
N SER A 148 12.79 10.46 13.17
CA SER A 148 13.22 9.29 12.39
C SER A 148 12.14 8.82 11.42
N MET A 149 10.88 8.69 11.85
CA MET A 149 9.78 8.36 10.94
C MET A 149 9.54 9.46 9.91
N TRP A 150 9.67 10.73 10.30
CA TRP A 150 9.60 11.83 9.33
C TRP A 150 10.73 11.77 8.30
N GLN A 151 11.95 11.44 8.73
CA GLN A 151 13.06 11.18 7.82
C GLN A 151 12.81 9.97 6.91
N PHE A 152 12.16 8.91 7.40
CA PHE A 152 11.75 7.79 6.57
C PHE A 152 10.77 8.24 5.47
N PHE A 153 9.67 8.91 5.83
CA PHE A 153 8.68 9.40 4.86
C PHE A 153 9.24 10.47 3.90
N THR A 154 10.24 11.25 4.34
CA THR A 154 10.90 12.25 3.49
C THR A 154 12.04 11.65 2.65
N GLY A 155 12.68 10.58 3.11
CA GLY A 155 13.81 9.88 2.50
C GLY A 155 13.43 8.86 1.41
N ILE A 156 12.15 8.47 1.31
CA ILE A 156 11.60 7.57 0.26
C ILE A 156 11.79 8.11 -1.19
N GLY A 157 12.42 9.27 -1.38
CA GLY A 157 12.81 9.78 -2.70
C GLY A 157 13.97 9.05 -3.38
N GLY A 158 14.55 7.99 -2.79
CA GLY A 158 15.74 7.31 -3.31
C GLY A 158 15.55 5.91 -3.89
N THR A 159 14.48 5.18 -3.56
CA THR A 159 14.32 3.77 -3.95
C THR A 159 12.86 3.35 -3.99
N PHE A 160 12.21 3.64 -5.11
CA PHE A 160 11.18 2.82 -5.76
C PHE A 160 11.37 2.96 -7.26
#